data_AF-A0A2R4WIC9-F1
#
_entry.id   AF-A0A2R4WIC9-F1
#
_cell.length_a   1.000
_cell.length_b   1.000
_cell.length_c   1.000
_cell.angle_alpha   90.00
_cell.angle_beta   90.00
_cell.angle_gamma   90.00
#
_symmetry.space_group_name_H-M   'P 1'
#
loop_
_entity.id
_entity.type
_entity.pdbx_description
1 polymer ?
#
loop_
_entity_poly.entity_id
_entity_poly.type
_entity_poly.pdbx_seq_one_letter_code
_entity_poly.pdbx_strand_id
1 'polypeptide(L)'
;MLFQPPVFETIFLTPVEHRLVIRGSRSRGAPLDGVCWYHDEFDVTGALVARYETYDETDEAGQERCGWRRYDAGGRLVARHEVAMRWSALVALKQSRRGAEIALQRLGAHNTSAPLARRVLPAGTWRPDIVPAA
;
A
#
# COMPACT_ATOMS: atom_id res chain seq x y z
N MET A 1 -7.82 -14.87 22.93
CA MET A 1 -6.57 -14.10 22.71
C MET A 1 -6.98 -12.68 22.33
N LEU A 2 -6.58 -11.66 23.10
CA LEU A 2 -6.78 -10.27 22.72
C LEU A 2 -5.92 -10.01 21.48
N PHE A 3 -6.56 -9.59 20.38
CA PHE A 3 -5.86 -9.21 19.16
C PHE A 3 -4.92 -8.03 19.49
N GLN A 4 -3.62 -8.28 19.56
CA GLN A 4 -2.64 -7.22 19.71
C GLN A 4 -2.18 -6.79 18.32
N PRO A 5 -2.51 -5.58 17.87
CA PRO A 5 -2.04 -5.08 16.59
C PRO A 5 -0.50 -5.00 16.60
N PRO A 6 0.15 -5.09 15.43
CA PRO A 6 1.59 -4.90 15.31
C PRO A 6 2.04 -3.53 15.82
N VAL A 7 3.33 -3.36 16.12
CA VAL A 7 3.88 -2.02 16.41
C VAL A 7 4.05 -1.29 15.08
N PHE A 8 3.18 -0.31 14.83
CA PHE A 8 3.06 0.31 13.51
C PHE A 8 4.29 1.15 13.14
N GLU A 9 4.88 1.85 14.09
CA GLU A 9 6.12 2.62 13.92
C GLU A 9 7.26 1.74 13.40
N THR A 10 7.35 0.51 13.94
CA THR A 10 8.35 -0.47 13.55
C THR A 10 8.11 -1.01 12.14
N ILE A 11 6.85 -1.19 11.73
CA ILE A 11 6.51 -1.68 10.38
C ILE A 11 6.75 -0.60 9.33
N PHE A 12 6.40 0.64 9.65
CA PHE A 12 6.47 1.76 8.72
C PHE A 12 7.86 2.39 8.62
N LEU A 13 8.77 2.04 9.53
CA LEU A 13 10.10 2.64 9.64
C LEU A 13 10.00 4.18 9.76
N THR A 14 9.02 4.65 10.54
CA THR A 14 8.76 6.08 10.76
C THR A 14 10.01 6.72 11.38
N PRO A 15 10.51 7.85 10.82
CA PRO A 15 11.62 8.60 11.42
C PRO A 15 11.34 8.96 12.88
N VAL A 16 12.38 9.01 13.72
CA VAL A 16 12.23 9.27 15.16
C VAL A 16 11.72 10.69 15.46
N GLU A 17 11.99 11.62 14.54
CA GLU A 17 11.52 13.00 14.60
C GLU A 17 10.06 13.15 14.16
N HIS A 18 9.49 12.12 13.54
CA HIS A 18 8.12 12.11 13.05
C HIS A 18 7.18 11.52 14.10
N ARG A 19 5.93 11.98 14.06
CA ARG A 19 4.87 11.49 14.93
C ARG A 19 3.85 10.69 14.13
N LEU A 20 3.68 9.42 14.50
CA LEU A 20 2.60 8.58 13.99
C LEU A 20 1.38 8.68 14.91
N VAL A 21 0.21 8.98 14.36
CA VAL A 21 -1.04 9.15 15.12
C VAL A 21 -2.10 8.21 14.59
N ILE A 22 -2.72 7.41 15.47
CA ILE A 22 -3.87 6.58 15.11
C ILE A 22 -5.08 7.48 14.87
N ARG A 23 -5.65 7.41 13.67
CA ARG A 23 -6.90 8.10 13.31
C ARG A 23 -8.14 7.32 13.71
N GLY A 24 -8.04 6.00 13.74
CA GLY A 24 -9.13 5.11 14.07
C GLY A 24 -8.93 3.71 13.49
N SER A 25 -9.91 2.85 13.76
CA SER A 25 -9.98 1.51 13.21
C SER A 25 -11.37 1.21 12.67
N ARG A 26 -11.44 0.25 11.74
CA ARG A 26 -12.69 -0.29 11.21
C ARG A 26 -12.63 -1.80 11.26
N SER A 27 -13.54 -2.40 12.00
CA SER A 27 -13.75 -3.85 11.99
C SER A 27 -14.94 -4.20 11.10
N ARG A 28 -14.88 -5.36 10.45
CA ARG A 28 -15.98 -5.95 9.67
C ARG A 28 -16.23 -7.36 10.18
N GLY A 29 -17.51 -7.74 10.28
CA GLY A 29 -17.94 -9.09 10.66
C GLY A 29 -18.11 -9.99 9.43
N ALA A 30 -18.25 -11.30 9.68
CA ALA A 30 -18.42 -12.32 8.65
C ALA A 30 -19.54 -11.98 7.65
N PRO A 31 -19.39 -12.34 6.35
CA PRO A 31 -18.35 -13.20 5.79
C PRO A 31 -17.01 -12.50 5.48
N LEU A 32 -16.98 -11.16 5.50
CA LEU A 32 -15.79 -10.34 5.25
C LEU A 32 -15.15 -9.94 6.59
N ASP A 33 -14.67 -10.93 7.34
CA ASP A 33 -14.04 -10.70 8.64
C ASP A 33 -12.71 -9.96 8.46
N GLY A 34 -12.49 -8.95 9.28
CA GLY A 34 -11.21 -8.27 9.28
C GLY A 34 -11.23 -6.95 10.02
N VAL A 35 -10.03 -6.41 10.20
CA VAL A 35 -9.81 -5.15 10.89
C VAL A 35 -8.79 -4.33 10.13
N CYS A 36 -9.07 -3.04 10.05
CA CYS A 36 -8.24 -2.05 9.39
C CYS A 36 -7.92 -0.92 10.38
N TRP A 37 -6.69 -0.43 10.38
CA TRP A 37 -6.24 0.73 11.16
C TRP A 37 -5.73 1.82 10.24
N TYR A 38 -6.02 3.06 10.61
CA TYR A 38 -5.64 4.24 9.86
C TYR A 38 -4.69 5.09 10.70
N HIS A 39 -3.59 5.54 10.10
CA HIS A 39 -2.60 6.38 10.76
C HIS A 39 -2.25 7.59 9.92
N ASP A 40 -1.96 8.70 10.59
CA ASP A 40 -1.37 9.89 9.99
C ASP A 40 0.06 10.06 10.52
N GLU A 41 1.00 10.38 9.64
CA GLU A 41 2.39 10.70 9.98
C GLU A 41 2.62 12.20 9.81
N PHE A 42 3.13 12.83 10.85
CA PHE A 42 3.47 14.24 10.88
C PHE A 42 4.98 14.43 11.03
N ASP A 43 5.54 15.39 10.31
CA ASP A 43 6.93 15.79 10.51
C ASP A 43 7.11 16.63 11.80
N VAL A 44 8.36 17.04 12.06
CA VAL A 44 8.74 17.87 13.22
C VAL A 44 8.02 19.23 13.27
N THR A 45 7.53 19.72 12.13
CA THR A 45 6.80 21.00 12.04
C THR A 45 5.29 20.81 12.28
N GLY A 46 4.83 19.55 12.39
CA GLY A 46 3.43 19.20 12.51
C GLY A 46 2.70 19.14 11.16
N ALA A 47 3.42 19.16 10.04
CA ALA A 47 2.82 19.00 8.72
C ALA A 47 2.56 17.52 8.44
N LEU A 48 1.39 17.21 7.88
CA LEU A 48 1.05 15.85 7.48
C LEU A 48 1.93 15.46 6.28
N VAL A 49 2.75 14.42 6.44
CA VAL A 49 3.65 13.93 5.37
C VAL A 49 3.12 12.67 4.71
N ALA A 50 2.37 11.84 5.45
CA ALA A 50 1.83 10.61 4.90
C ALA A 50 0.65 10.08 5.70
N ARG A 51 -0.09 9.16 5.08
CA ARG A 51 -1.14 8.37 5.73
C ARG A 51 -0.86 6.90 5.53
N TYR A 52 -1.25 6.08 6.49
CA TYR A 52 -1.14 4.64 6.41
C TYR A 52 -2.46 3.95 6.67
N GLU A 53 -2.63 2.82 6.01
CA GLU A 53 -3.69 1.86 6.22
C GLU A 53 -3.04 0.51 6.50
N THR A 54 -3.29 -0.10 7.66
CA THR A 54 -2.89 -1.48 7.97
C THR A 54 -4.14 -2.35 8.00
N TYR A 55 -4.09 -3.54 7.44
CA TYR A 55 -5.23 -4.46 7.40
C TYR A 55 -4.82 -5.88 7.79
N ASP A 56 -5.75 -6.57 8.45
CA ASP A 56 -5.76 -8.02 8.68
C ASP A 56 -7.18 -8.52 8.40
N GLU A 57 -7.39 -9.15 7.25
CA GLU A 57 -8.74 -9.42 6.74
C GLU A 57 -8.80 -10.68 5.87
N THR A 58 -10.02 -11.15 5.69
CA THR A 58 -10.41 -12.10 4.65
C THR A 58 -11.12 -11.31 3.55
N ASP A 59 -10.66 -11.44 2.30
CA ASP A 59 -11.23 -10.73 1.17
C ASP A 59 -12.50 -11.38 0.61
N GLU A 60 -13.08 -10.77 -0.42
CA GLU A 60 -14.31 -11.27 -1.06
C GLU A 60 -14.17 -12.65 -1.70
N ALA A 61 -12.94 -13.06 -2.04
CA ALA A 61 -12.62 -14.39 -2.55
C ALA A 61 -12.31 -15.39 -1.42
N GLY A 62 -12.50 -15.00 -0.16
CA GLY A 62 -12.18 -15.83 1.00
C GLY A 62 -10.68 -15.93 1.27
N GLN A 63 -9.84 -15.11 0.63
CA GLN A 63 -8.40 -15.14 0.82
C GLN A 63 -8.00 -14.34 2.05
N GLU A 64 -7.21 -14.98 2.91
CA GLU A 64 -6.60 -14.32 4.06
C GLU A 64 -5.44 -13.43 3.63
N ARG A 65 -5.43 -12.19 4.12
CA ARG A 65 -4.35 -11.25 3.87
C ARG A 65 -4.11 -10.31 5.04
N CYS A 66 -2.85 -9.97 5.23
CA CYS A 66 -2.47 -8.85 6.08
C CYS A 66 -1.41 -8.00 5.37
N GLY A 67 -1.35 -6.72 5.73
CA GLY A 67 -0.44 -5.81 5.05
C GLY A 67 -0.69 -4.36 5.40
N TRP A 68 -0.04 -3.48 4.65
CA TRP A 68 -0.22 -2.04 4.78
C TRP A 68 -0.09 -1.31 3.45
N ARG A 69 -0.65 -0.11 3.41
CA ARG A 69 -0.54 0.86 2.32
C ARG A 69 -0.09 2.20 2.89
N ARG A 70 0.82 2.88 2.20
CA ARG A 70 1.27 4.24 2.48
C ARG A 70 0.75 5.15 1.38
N TYR A 71 0.15 6.26 1.79
CA TYR A 71 -0.31 7.34 0.93
C TYR A 71 0.48 8.61 1.25
N ASP A 72 0.72 9.46 0.25
CA ASP A 72 1.26 10.79 0.50
C ASP A 72 0.23 11.70 1.19
N ALA A 73 0.64 12.93 1.52
CA ALA A 73 -0.23 13.95 2.10
C ALA A 73 -1.47 14.28 1.22
N GLY A 74 -1.37 14.10 -0.10
CA GLY A 74 -2.47 14.26 -1.05
C GLY A 74 -3.42 13.06 -1.13
N GLY A 75 -3.09 11.94 -0.48
CA GLY A 75 -3.87 10.70 -0.50
C GLY A 75 -3.54 9.79 -1.67
N ARG A 76 -2.46 10.04 -2.43
CA ARG A 76 -2.01 9.15 -3.50
C ARG A 76 -1.23 7.99 -2.90
N LEU A 77 -1.52 6.76 -3.34
CA LEU A 77 -0.79 5.56 -2.94
C LEU A 77 0.67 5.66 -3.41
N VAL A 78 1.62 5.57 -2.46
CA VAL A 78 3.07 5.63 -2.74
C VAL A 78 3.78 4.29 -2.50
N ALA A 79 3.27 3.47 -1.58
CA ALA A 79 3.82 2.14 -1.31
C ALA A 79 2.76 1.22 -0.73
N ARG A 80 2.97 -0.09 -0.87
CA ARG A 80 2.17 -1.13 -0.20
C ARG A 80 3.02 -2.37 0.01
N HIS A 81 2.68 -3.14 1.02
CA HIS A 81 3.26 -4.46 1.25
C HIS A 81 2.18 -5.39 1.80
N GLU A 82 2.12 -6.60 1.26
CA GLU A 82 1.05 -7.57 1.54
C GLU A 82 1.64 -8.98 1.71
N VAL A 83 1.03 -9.74 2.62
CA VAL A 83 1.30 -11.16 2.84
C VAL A 83 -0.02 -11.92 2.77
N ALA A 84 -0.05 -12.99 1.98
CA ALA A 84 -1.22 -13.85 1.76
C ALA A 84 -1.47 -14.81 2.94
N MET A 85 -1.62 -14.25 4.15
CA MET A 85 -2.09 -14.93 5.36
C MET A 85 -2.52 -13.89 6.40
N ARG A 86 -3.34 -14.27 7.38
CA ARG A 86 -3.65 -13.42 8.54
C ARG A 86 -2.40 -13.09 9.36
N TRP A 87 -2.44 -11.98 10.09
CA TRP A 87 -1.39 -11.56 11.02
C TRP A 87 -1.03 -12.66 12.03
N SER A 88 -2.05 -13.34 12.58
CA SER A 88 -1.85 -14.45 13.53
C SER A 88 -1.08 -15.61 12.92
N ALA A 89 -1.38 -15.98 11.67
CA ALA A 89 -0.67 -17.03 10.94
C ALA A 89 0.78 -16.61 10.63
N LEU A 90 1.02 -15.34 10.29
CA LEU A 90 2.37 -14.81 10.08
C LEU A 90 3.21 -14.85 11.36
N VAL A 91 2.62 -14.49 12.51
CA VAL A 91 3.29 -14.58 13.82
C VAL A 91 3.66 -16.02 14.16
N ALA A 92 2.75 -16.98 13.91
CA ALA A 92 3.02 -18.40 14.11
C ALA A 92 4.16 -18.91 13.21
N LEU A 93 4.13 -18.55 11.91
CA LEU A 93 5.16 -18.94 10.94
C LEU A 93 6.54 -18.39 11.31
N LYS A 94 6.62 -17.13 11.76
CA LYS A 94 7.87 -16.50 12.17
C LYS A 94 8.30 -16.83 13.60
N GLN A 95 7.49 -17.61 14.32
CA GLN A 95 7.71 -18.05 15.70
C GLN A 95 7.94 -16.87 16.67
N SER A 96 7.59 -15.65 16.25
CA SER A 96 7.83 -14.42 16.99
C SER A 96 7.07 -13.26 16.37
N ARG A 97 6.56 -12.36 17.23
CA ARG A 97 5.96 -11.10 16.79
C ARG A 97 6.96 -10.23 16.02
N ARG A 98 8.17 -10.08 16.56
CA ARG A 98 9.23 -9.29 15.94
C ARG A 98 9.59 -9.82 14.54
N GLY A 99 9.66 -11.14 14.36
CA GLY A 99 9.90 -11.74 13.05
C GLY A 99 8.78 -11.46 12.04
N ALA A 100 7.52 -11.41 12.50
CA ALA A 100 6.37 -11.02 11.68
C ALA A 100 6.39 -9.52 11.34
N GLU A 101 6.76 -8.64 12.28
CA GLU A 101 6.95 -7.20 12.02
C GLU A 101 8.04 -6.98 10.97
N ILE A 102 9.19 -7.66 11.08
CA ILE A 102 10.28 -7.62 10.08
C ILE A 102 9.78 -8.12 8.72
N ALA A 103 8.92 -9.15 8.69
CA ALA A 103 8.34 -9.61 7.43
C ALA A 103 7.40 -8.57 6.80
N LEU A 104 6.78 -7.70 7.60
CA LEU A 104 5.96 -6.58 7.14
C LEU A 104 6.78 -5.31 6.83
N GLN A 105 8.04 -5.20 7.24
CA GLN A 105 8.90 -4.04 6.99
C GLN A 105 9.38 -3.89 5.53
N ARG A 106 9.06 -4.82 4.61
CA ARG A 106 9.63 -4.81 3.25
C ARG A 106 9.24 -3.55 2.46
N LEU A 107 10.20 -2.63 2.36
CA LEU A 107 10.24 -1.56 1.38
C LEU A 107 10.58 -2.14 -0.01
N GLY A 108 9.59 -2.70 -0.68
CA GLY A 108 9.68 -3.04 -2.10
C GLY A 108 9.49 -1.80 -2.97
N ALA A 109 10.60 -1.23 -3.45
CA ALA A 109 10.64 -0.04 -4.29
C ALA A 109 10.13 -0.29 -5.72
N HIS A 110 8.82 -0.45 -5.97
CA HIS A 110 8.30 -0.49 -7.34
C HIS A 110 6.79 -0.20 -7.44
N ASN A 111 6.45 1.07 -7.62
CA ASN A 111 5.59 1.49 -8.73
C ASN A 111 5.69 3.00 -8.95
N THR A 112 6.83 3.46 -9.48
CA THR A 112 6.80 4.54 -10.46
C THR A 112 5.91 4.06 -11.59
N SER A 113 4.61 4.35 -11.54
CA SER A 113 3.85 4.52 -12.76
C SER A 113 4.58 5.63 -13.52
N ALA A 114 5.40 5.22 -14.49
CA ALA A 114 5.95 6.10 -15.48
C ALA A 114 4.82 7.00 -15.99
N PRO A 115 5.06 8.30 -16.23
CA PRO A 115 4.07 9.09 -16.94
C PRO A 115 3.85 8.38 -18.27
N LEU A 116 2.60 7.97 -18.53
CA LEU A 116 2.16 7.52 -19.84
C LEU A 116 2.67 8.57 -20.83
N ALA A 117 3.76 8.23 -21.52
CA ALA A 117 4.28 9.01 -22.61
C ALA A 117 3.12 9.13 -23.58
N ARG A 118 2.53 10.33 -23.62
CA ARG A 118 1.55 10.73 -24.60
C ARG A 118 2.21 10.44 -25.94
N ARG A 119 1.85 9.33 -26.58
CA ARG A 119 2.21 9.03 -27.97
C ARG A 119 1.56 10.12 -28.80
N VAL A 120 2.28 11.23 -28.97
CA VAL A 120 2.03 12.17 -30.04
C VAL A 120 2.39 11.40 -31.31
N LEU A 121 1.37 10.93 -32.02
CA LEU A 121 1.53 10.44 -33.38
C LEU A 121 2.08 11.61 -34.21
N PRO A 122 3.21 11.45 -34.91
CA PRO A 122 3.61 12.45 -35.89
C PRO A 122 2.60 12.43 -37.03
N ALA A 123 1.97 13.58 -37.24
CA ALA A 123 1.25 13.89 -38.46
C ALA A 123 2.22 13.83 -39.65
N GLY A 124 1.80 13.18 -40.73
CA GLY A 124 2.38 13.38 -42.04
C GLY A 124 2.98 12.14 -42.67
N THR A 125 2.24 11.53 -43.59
CA THR A 125 2.67 11.45 -44.99
C THR A 125 1.47 11.06 -45.86
N TRP A 126 0.81 12.09 -46.40
CA TRP A 126 -0.02 11.98 -47.59
C TRP A 126 0.89 11.60 -48.77
N ARG A 127 0.48 10.60 -49.57
CA ARG A 127 0.98 10.39 -50.93
C ARG A 127 -0.23 10.18 -51.85
N PRO A 128 -0.38 10.96 -52.94
CA PRO A 128 -1.33 10.64 -53.99
C PRO A 128 -0.68 9.67 -54.99
N ASP A 129 -1.31 8.53 -55.23
CA ASP A 129 -0.98 7.69 -56.39
C ASP A 129 -1.53 8.34 -57.66
N ILE A 130 -0.62 8.75 -58.53
CA ILE A 130 -0.90 9.16 -59.91
C ILE A 130 -0.88 7.89 -60.77
N VAL A 131 -2.01 7.56 -61.38
CA VAL A 131 -2.13 6.51 -62.41
C VAL A 131 -1.89 7.14 -63.78
N PRO A 132 -0.97 6.64 -64.63
CA PRO A 132 -0.97 6.99 -66.04
C PRO A 132 -1.90 6.04 -66.82
N ALA A 133 -2.73 6.65 -67.66
CA ALA A 133 -3.58 5.98 -68.62
C ALA A 133 -2.77 5.35 -69.76
N ALA A 134 -3.21 4.18 -70.22
CA ALA A 134 -2.95 3.63 -71.54
C ALA A 134 -4.25 3.03 -72.07
#